data_AF-A0A833SGP4-F1
#
_entry.id   AF-A0A833SGP4-F1
#
_cell.length_a   1.000
_cell.length_b   1.000
_cell.length_c   1.000
_cell.angle_alpha   90.00
_cell.angle_beta   90.00
_cell.angle_gamma   90.00
#
_symmetry.space_group_name_H-M   'P 1'
#
loop_
_entity.id
_entity.type
_entity.pdbx_description
1 polymer ?
#
loop_
_entity_poly.entity_id
_entity_poly.type
_entity_poly.pdbx_seq_one_letter_code
_entity_poly.pdbx_strand_id
1 'polypeptide(L)'
;MASEELYEVEAIIDKRKIKKGKTENLVQWKGYDSEDNTWEPEQHLVNCECIHDFNQCHSEKQKEGTFTRTNRTSPNNGQKQIPRSTKSSFSKDALKVLVVGKEHEVKSSPLFTRLTDDYKRESARMRKAIRNFVNTFIQFMKPIIIAVNGPATGLGASILPLCDVVWANEKACFQMLYTTFRQCPDGCSTVMFPKIMGGASANEMLLCGQKPMAQGVCGKGMVSRVFWPGTFTQEVMVYSKELASCNTVVLEESKSLVCCNMKLDLEQANERECEVLKKMWRTAQGMDSMLKYLQRKIDEF
;
A
#
# COMPACT_ATOMS: atom_id res chain seq x y z
N MET A 1 -39.54 31.51 6.11
CA MET A 1 -39.10 30.45 7.04
C MET A 1 -38.23 29.52 6.23
N ALA A 2 -36.93 29.42 6.54
CA ALA A 2 -36.09 28.39 5.92
C ALA A 2 -36.44 27.05 6.58
N SER A 3 -36.66 26.02 5.77
CA SER A 3 -36.76 24.64 6.25
C SER A 3 -35.39 24.21 6.78
N GLU A 4 -35.35 23.63 7.98
CA GLU A 4 -34.15 22.96 8.49
C GLU A 4 -33.94 21.69 7.67
N GLU A 5 -33.02 21.74 6.70
CA GLU A 5 -32.61 20.59 5.90
C GLU A 5 -31.83 19.62 6.79
N LEU A 6 -32.40 18.43 7.02
CA LEU A 6 -31.81 17.38 7.85
C LEU A 6 -30.87 16.52 7.00
N TYR A 7 -29.58 16.52 7.34
CA TYR A 7 -28.55 15.74 6.68
C TYR A 7 -28.09 14.56 7.55
N GLU A 8 -27.86 13.40 6.94
CA GLU A 8 -27.35 12.23 7.64
C GLU A 8 -25.83 12.32 7.85
N VAL A 9 -25.38 12.06 9.08
CA VAL A 9 -23.97 12.00 9.45
C VAL A 9 -23.42 10.60 9.21
N GLU A 10 -22.29 10.51 8.50
CA GLU A 10 -21.55 9.26 8.31
C GLU A 10 -20.55 9.02 9.44
N ALA A 11 -19.79 10.05 9.84
CA ALA A 11 -18.81 9.95 10.91
C ALA A 11 -18.46 11.31 11.54
N ILE A 12 -17.98 11.28 12.78
CA ILE A 12 -17.23 12.40 13.38
C ILE A 12 -15.73 12.18 13.15
N ILE A 13 -15.09 13.13 12.48
CA ILE A 13 -13.69 13.05 12.03
C ILE A 13 -12.72 13.65 13.04
N ASP A 14 -13.08 14.78 13.67
CA ASP A 14 -12.24 15.53 14.60
C ASP A 14 -13.09 16.37 15.58
N LYS A 15 -12.50 16.88 16.66
CA LYS A 15 -13.18 17.68 17.70
C LYS A 15 -12.29 18.81 18.21
N ARG A 16 -12.75 20.06 18.07
CA ARG A 16 -11.98 21.26 18.43
C ARG A 16 -12.70 22.12 19.47
N LYS A 17 -11.93 22.73 20.36
CA LYS A 17 -12.41 23.77 21.29
C LYS A 17 -12.14 25.15 20.72
N ILE A 18 -13.16 26.00 20.67
CA ILE A 18 -13.05 27.38 20.19
C ILE A 18 -12.81 28.33 21.37
N LYS A 19 -12.27 29.51 21.10
CA LYS A 19 -12.31 30.66 22.02
C LYS A 19 -13.77 30.89 22.47
N LYS A 20 -13.99 31.02 23.78
CA LYS A 20 -15.28 30.90 24.53
C LYS A 20 -15.66 29.49 25.01
N GLY A 21 -14.81 28.47 24.86
CA GLY A 21 -14.98 27.17 25.51
C GLY A 21 -16.05 26.25 24.91
N LYS A 22 -16.70 26.68 23.83
CA LYS A 22 -17.59 25.84 23.02
C LYS A 22 -16.78 24.81 22.24
N THR A 23 -17.42 23.68 21.94
CA THR A 23 -16.82 22.58 21.18
C THR A 23 -17.57 22.38 19.87
N GLU A 24 -16.81 22.21 18.78
CA GLU A 24 -17.29 21.81 17.46
C GLU A 24 -16.69 20.46 17.09
N ASN A 25 -17.44 19.70 16.30
CA ASN A 25 -17.03 18.41 15.75
C ASN A 25 -16.97 18.54 14.22
N LEU A 26 -15.95 18.00 13.58
CA LEU A 26 -15.85 17.93 12.13
C LEU A 26 -16.69 16.74 11.65
N VAL A 27 -17.70 17.01 10.85
CA VAL A 27 -18.69 16.03 10.40
C VAL A 27 -18.35 15.58 8.98
N GLN A 28 -18.36 14.26 8.76
CA GLN A 28 -18.45 13.67 7.42
C GLN A 28 -19.92 13.43 7.11
N TRP A 29 -20.42 14.08 6.06
CA TRP A 29 -21.80 13.93 5.59
C TRP A 29 -21.92 12.70 4.70
N LYS A 30 -23.00 11.94 4.89
CA LYS A 30 -23.22 10.66 4.19
C LYS A 30 -23.54 10.90 2.72
N GLY A 31 -22.70 10.35 1.84
CA GLY A 31 -22.85 10.50 0.38
C GLY A 31 -22.27 11.79 -0.21
N TYR A 32 -21.51 12.55 0.58
CA TYR A 32 -20.76 13.73 0.15
C TYR A 32 -19.25 13.46 0.23
N ASP A 33 -18.45 14.21 -0.52
CA ASP A 33 -17.00 14.04 -0.51
C ASP A 33 -16.37 14.67 0.74
N SER A 34 -15.14 14.29 1.08
CA SER A 34 -14.46 14.81 2.28
C SER A 34 -14.13 16.32 2.22
N GLU A 35 -14.33 16.96 1.08
CA GLU A 35 -14.20 18.41 0.88
C GLU A 35 -15.43 19.17 1.42
N ASP A 36 -16.60 18.51 1.51
CA ASP A 36 -17.86 19.07 2.02
C ASP A 36 -17.96 19.02 3.57
N ASN A 37 -16.90 18.57 4.26
CA ASN A 37 -16.91 18.35 5.70
C ASN A 37 -16.96 19.67 6.49
N THR A 38 -18.05 19.89 7.24
CA THR A 38 -18.27 21.11 8.03
C THR A 38 -18.00 20.91 9.51
N TRP A 39 -17.69 22.01 10.21
CA TRP A 39 -17.51 22.04 11.66
C TRP A 39 -18.82 22.39 12.34
N GLU A 40 -19.51 21.38 12.85
CA GLU A 40 -20.82 21.56 13.49
C GLU A 40 -20.70 21.67 15.02
N PRO A 41 -21.47 22.57 15.67
CA PRO A 41 -21.58 22.60 17.12
C PRO A 41 -22.25 21.31 17.63
N GLU A 42 -21.88 20.90 18.85
CA GLU A 42 -22.44 19.71 19.52
C GLU A 42 -23.99 19.73 19.63
N GLN A 43 -24.60 20.92 19.55
CA GLN A 43 -26.05 21.13 19.55
C GLN A 43 -26.77 20.71 18.26
N HIS A 44 -26.06 20.54 17.13
CA HIS A 44 -26.63 20.04 15.87
C HIS A 44 -26.58 18.50 15.77
N LEU A 45 -25.90 17.83 16.72
CA LEU A 45 -25.54 16.41 16.64
C LEU A 45 -26.25 15.54 17.70
N VAL A 46 -27.30 16.06 18.33
CA VAL A 46 -27.97 15.46 19.51
C VAL A 46 -28.52 14.06 19.27
N ASN A 47 -28.79 13.71 18.00
CA ASN A 47 -29.34 12.41 17.59
C ASN A 47 -28.32 11.51 16.86
N CYS A 48 -27.01 11.84 16.82
CA CYS A 48 -26.02 10.95 16.18
C CYS A 48 -25.40 9.96 17.17
N GLU A 49 -25.69 8.66 17.01
CA GLU A 49 -25.01 7.58 17.75
C GLU A 49 -23.48 7.67 17.62
N CYS A 50 -23.02 8.11 16.44
CA CYS A 50 -21.61 8.31 16.09
C CYS A 50 -20.80 9.19 17.07
N ILE A 51 -21.45 10.10 17.81
CA ILE A 51 -20.77 11.02 18.72
C ILE A 51 -20.35 10.33 20.03
N HIS A 52 -21.04 9.26 20.43
CA HIS A 52 -20.69 8.48 21.62
C HIS A 52 -19.41 7.67 21.41
N ASP A 53 -19.32 6.93 20.31
CA ASP A 53 -18.12 6.15 19.93
C ASP A 53 -16.88 7.04 19.79
N PHE A 54 -17.03 8.20 19.14
CA PHE A 54 -15.96 9.17 19.01
C PHE A 54 -15.50 9.70 20.38
N ASN A 55 -16.43 10.12 21.24
CA ASN A 55 -16.11 10.64 22.57
C ASN A 55 -15.41 9.59 23.45
N GLN A 56 -15.84 8.32 23.40
CA GLN A 56 -15.19 7.23 24.14
C GLN A 56 -13.73 7.05 23.70
N CYS A 57 -13.51 6.81 22.40
CA CYS A 57 -12.18 6.60 21.82
C CYS A 57 -11.24 7.82 21.98
N HIS A 58 -11.79 9.04 21.97
CA HIS A 58 -11.02 10.26 22.18
C HIS A 58 -10.64 10.46 23.67
N SER A 59 -11.44 9.96 24.61
CA SER A 59 -11.13 10.04 26.05
C SER A 59 -9.96 9.13 26.47
N GLU A 60 -9.87 7.94 25.86
CA GLU A 60 -8.81 6.95 26.13
C GLU A 60 -7.44 7.48 25.68
N LYS A 61 -7.37 8.06 24.47
CA LYS A 61 -6.16 8.68 23.91
C LYS A 61 -5.63 9.86 24.75
N GLN A 62 -6.49 10.58 25.48
CA GLN A 62 -6.03 11.63 26.40
C GLN A 62 -5.49 11.07 27.72
N LYS A 63 -6.02 9.94 28.21
CA LYS A 63 -5.52 9.28 29.43
C LYS A 63 -4.11 8.72 29.23
N GLU A 64 -3.84 8.06 28.10
CA GLU A 64 -2.50 7.55 27.77
C GLU A 64 -1.44 8.67 27.72
N GLY A 65 -1.81 9.86 27.24
CA GLY A 65 -0.91 11.03 27.17
C GLY A 65 -0.48 11.62 28.51
N THR A 66 -0.98 11.12 29.64
CA THR A 66 -0.74 11.71 30.97
C THR A 66 0.43 11.04 31.74
N PHE A 67 0.85 9.83 31.37
CA PHE A 67 1.80 9.04 32.16
C PHE A 67 3.30 9.30 31.92
N THR A 68 3.66 10.14 30.94
CA THR A 68 5.08 10.48 30.64
C THR A 68 5.34 11.98 30.71
N ARG A 69 5.58 12.51 31.92
CA ARG A 69 5.91 13.94 32.08
C ARG A 69 6.83 14.25 33.27
N THR A 70 8.14 14.27 33.02
CA THR A 70 9.11 15.04 33.81
C THR A 70 10.13 15.71 32.87
N ASN A 71 10.21 17.05 32.97
CA ASN A 71 11.34 17.99 32.70
C ASN A 71 12.46 17.54 31.72
N ARG A 72 12.96 18.31 30.75
CA ARG A 72 13.01 19.77 30.44
C ARG A 72 13.71 19.90 29.05
N THR A 73 13.66 20.95 28.22
CA THR A 73 13.06 22.31 28.16
C THR A 73 12.86 22.70 26.67
N SER A 74 12.06 23.72 26.33
CA SER A 74 12.01 24.33 24.98
C SER A 74 12.96 25.53 24.86
N PRO A 75 13.38 25.94 23.63
CA PRO A 75 12.65 27.03 22.98
C PRO A 75 12.40 26.90 21.46
N ASN A 76 11.24 27.43 21.06
CA ASN A 76 10.79 27.97 19.76
C ASN A 76 11.35 27.49 18.40
N ASN A 77 10.52 26.68 17.74
CA ASN A 77 9.69 27.03 16.57
C ASN A 77 10.34 27.42 15.23
N GLY A 78 10.14 26.53 14.24
CA GLY A 78 10.32 26.78 12.80
C GLY A 78 9.51 25.75 12.01
N GLN A 79 8.19 25.96 11.87
CA GLN A 79 7.28 25.00 11.24
C GLN A 79 7.54 24.84 9.73
N LYS A 80 7.84 23.62 9.28
CA LYS A 80 7.44 23.14 7.94
C LYS A 80 6.87 21.72 8.02
N GLN A 81 5.87 21.48 7.18
CA GLN A 81 4.90 20.41 7.34
C GLN A 81 5.42 19.06 6.82
N ILE A 82 5.00 17.97 7.46
CA ILE A 82 5.22 16.60 6.98
C ILE A 82 3.92 16.15 6.30
N PRO A 83 3.92 15.80 4.99
CA PRO A 83 2.74 15.23 4.35
C PRO A 83 2.38 13.88 4.98
N ARG A 84 1.12 13.71 5.39
CA ARG A 84 0.61 12.40 5.82
C ARG A 84 0.57 11.47 4.60
N SER A 85 1.24 10.33 4.73
CA SER A 85 1.00 9.14 3.90
C SER A 85 -0.51 8.94 3.73
N THR A 86 -0.94 8.74 2.49
CA THR A 86 -2.31 8.36 2.13
C THR A 86 -2.75 7.16 2.95
N LYS A 87 -3.64 7.39 3.91
CA LYS A 87 -4.46 6.34 4.49
C LYS A 87 -5.68 6.19 3.60
N SER A 88 -5.59 5.30 2.61
CA SER A 88 -6.81 4.80 1.96
C SER A 88 -7.64 4.11 3.04
N SER A 89 -8.84 4.62 3.30
CA SER A 89 -9.81 4.03 4.22
C SER A 89 -10.17 2.63 3.72
N PHE A 90 -9.66 1.60 4.39
CA PHE A 90 -9.94 0.22 4.03
C PHE A 90 -11.36 -0.17 4.46
N SER A 91 -12.34 0.04 3.57
CA SER A 91 -13.63 -0.65 3.70
C SER A 91 -13.40 -2.17 3.76
N LYS A 92 -14.18 -2.83 4.61
CA LYS A 92 -13.98 -4.25 4.96
C LYS A 92 -14.63 -5.21 3.98
N ASP A 93 -15.64 -4.79 3.23
CA ASP A 93 -16.60 -5.75 2.66
C ASP A 93 -16.50 -5.98 1.15
N ALA A 94 -15.86 -5.09 0.40
CA ALA A 94 -15.76 -5.17 -1.07
C ALA A 94 -14.55 -5.98 -1.58
N LEU A 95 -14.75 -6.63 -2.74
CA LEU A 95 -13.68 -7.17 -3.61
C LEU A 95 -12.69 -6.04 -3.99
N LYS A 96 -11.39 -6.29 -3.89
CA LYS A 96 -10.36 -5.26 -4.11
C LYS A 96 -9.65 -5.48 -5.44
N VAL A 97 -10.10 -4.74 -6.46
CA VAL A 97 -9.38 -4.59 -7.73
C VAL A 97 -8.39 -3.44 -7.59
N LEU A 98 -7.10 -3.74 -7.67
CA LEU A 98 -6.03 -2.74 -7.66
C LEU A 98 -5.55 -2.51 -9.10
N VAL A 99 -5.96 -1.40 -9.71
CA VAL A 99 -5.40 -0.97 -10.99
C VAL A 99 -4.06 -0.28 -10.71
N VAL A 100 -2.96 -0.89 -11.16
CA VAL A 100 -1.61 -0.35 -11.04
C VAL A 100 -1.25 0.38 -12.33
N GLY A 101 -1.21 1.71 -12.27
CA GLY A 101 -0.95 2.58 -13.43
C GLY A 101 -0.11 3.80 -13.07
N LYS A 102 1.01 3.96 -13.81
CA LYS A 102 2.09 4.97 -13.67
C LYS A 102 2.89 4.94 -12.35
N GLU A 103 4.20 5.14 -12.48
CA GLU A 103 5.10 5.42 -11.35
C GLU A 103 4.71 6.79 -10.75
N HIS A 104 4.50 6.86 -9.44
CA HIS A 104 4.25 8.12 -8.74
C HIS A 104 5.56 8.90 -8.49
N GLU A 105 5.46 10.22 -8.61
CA GLU A 105 6.51 11.23 -8.46
C GLU A 105 7.33 11.05 -7.17
N VAL A 106 8.62 10.70 -7.29
CA VAL A 106 9.53 10.50 -6.14
C VAL A 106 10.07 11.85 -5.67
N LYS A 107 9.25 12.60 -4.93
CA LYS A 107 9.72 13.84 -4.26
C LYS A 107 10.81 13.52 -3.24
N SER A 108 11.77 14.43 -3.10
CA SER A 108 12.91 14.33 -2.17
C SER A 108 12.44 14.11 -0.74
N SER A 109 12.37 12.83 -0.35
CA SER A 109 11.68 12.40 0.85
C SER A 109 12.60 12.46 2.08
N PRO A 110 12.05 12.59 3.30
CA PRO A 110 12.81 12.45 4.54
C PRO A 110 13.51 11.09 4.72
N LEU A 111 13.24 10.12 3.84
CA LEU A 111 13.98 8.87 3.73
C LEU A 111 15.39 9.11 3.17
N PHE A 112 15.56 9.95 2.14
CA PHE A 112 16.87 10.17 1.50
C PHE A 112 17.91 10.72 2.47
N THR A 113 17.54 11.72 3.28
CA THR A 113 18.41 12.29 4.33
C THR A 113 18.66 11.33 5.51
N ARG A 114 17.69 10.48 5.87
CA ARG A 114 17.90 9.46 6.92
C ARG A 114 18.80 8.32 6.46
N LEU A 115 18.75 7.98 5.17
CA LEU A 115 19.60 6.96 4.55
C LEU A 115 21.07 7.38 4.52
N THR A 116 21.37 8.68 4.40
CA THR A 116 22.74 9.20 4.51
C THR A 116 23.26 9.22 5.96
N ASP A 117 22.39 9.47 6.95
CA ASP A 117 22.81 9.68 8.34
C ASP A 117 23.02 8.39 9.15
N ASP A 118 22.08 7.43 9.12
CA ASP A 118 22.20 6.15 9.84
C ASP A 118 21.56 4.99 9.06
N TYR A 119 22.22 4.63 7.96
CA TYR A 119 21.81 3.50 7.11
C TYR A 119 21.68 2.15 7.85
N LYS A 120 22.41 1.95 8.96
CA LYS A 120 22.35 0.71 9.75
C LYS A 120 21.03 0.59 10.52
N ARG A 121 20.52 1.71 11.04
CA ARG A 121 19.19 1.80 11.68
C ARG A 121 18.08 1.83 10.63
N GLU A 122 18.23 2.58 9.56
CA GLU A 122 17.19 2.66 8.53
C GLU A 122 17.03 1.33 7.76
N SER A 123 18.10 0.58 7.47
CA SER A 123 18.00 -0.76 6.86
C SER A 123 17.11 -1.72 7.68
N ALA A 124 17.14 -1.64 9.02
CA ALA A 124 16.27 -2.44 9.89
C ALA A 124 14.80 -1.98 9.83
N ARG A 125 14.54 -0.68 9.71
CA ARG A 125 13.20 -0.10 9.53
C ARG A 125 12.62 -0.46 8.16
N MET A 126 13.38 -0.26 7.09
CA MET A 126 12.99 -0.60 5.71
C MET A 126 12.68 -2.09 5.58
N ARG A 127 13.52 -2.96 6.15
CA ARG A 127 13.25 -4.40 6.18
C ARG A 127 11.91 -4.72 6.84
N LYS A 128 11.65 -4.14 8.02
CA LYS A 128 10.39 -4.35 8.72
C LYS A 128 9.21 -3.85 7.90
N ALA A 129 9.37 -2.74 7.16
CA ALA A 129 8.34 -2.20 6.28
C ALA A 129 8.06 -3.15 5.08
N ILE A 130 9.08 -3.55 4.31
CA ILE A 130 8.90 -4.49 3.18
C ILE A 130 8.32 -5.81 3.66
N ARG A 131 8.88 -6.41 4.71
CA ARG A 131 8.38 -7.68 5.23
C ARG A 131 6.90 -7.59 5.61
N ASN A 132 6.53 -6.55 6.38
CA ASN A 132 5.15 -6.37 6.81
C ASN A 132 4.23 -6.14 5.60
N PHE A 133 4.66 -5.38 4.60
CA PHE A 133 3.92 -5.16 3.35
C PHE A 133 3.71 -6.46 2.56
N VAL A 134 4.77 -7.24 2.32
CA VAL A 134 4.66 -8.54 1.61
C VAL A 134 3.79 -9.52 2.41
N ASN A 135 3.89 -9.54 3.74
CA ASN A 135 3.01 -10.34 4.59
C ASN A 135 1.53 -9.91 4.48
N THR A 136 1.21 -8.64 4.20
CA THR A 136 -0.22 -8.29 4.02
C THR A 136 -0.82 -8.99 2.81
N PHE A 137 -0.06 -9.24 1.73
CA PHE A 137 -0.54 -10.00 0.57
C PHE A 137 -0.69 -11.49 0.90
N ILE A 138 0.33 -12.10 1.51
CA ILE A 138 0.33 -13.53 1.91
C ILE A 138 -0.82 -13.85 2.88
N GLN A 139 -1.18 -12.91 3.75
CA GLN A 139 -2.20 -13.09 4.78
C GLN A 139 -3.59 -12.57 4.37
N PHE A 140 -3.75 -12.00 3.16
CA PHE A 140 -5.02 -11.39 2.76
C PHE A 140 -6.05 -12.45 2.37
N MET A 141 -7.16 -12.52 3.12
CA MET A 141 -8.18 -13.56 2.93
C MET A 141 -9.12 -13.31 1.74
N LYS A 142 -9.20 -12.08 1.22
CA LYS A 142 -10.04 -11.77 0.04
C LYS A 142 -9.24 -11.90 -1.25
N PRO A 143 -9.87 -12.17 -2.41
CA PRO A 143 -9.18 -12.16 -3.70
C PRO A 143 -8.56 -10.78 -3.99
N ILE A 144 -7.33 -10.81 -4.51
CA ILE A 144 -6.55 -9.68 -4.99
C ILE A 144 -6.50 -9.80 -6.51
N ILE A 145 -7.18 -8.88 -7.19
CA ILE A 145 -7.14 -8.76 -8.65
C ILE A 145 -6.29 -7.53 -8.97
N ILE A 146 -5.21 -7.71 -9.72
CA ILE A 146 -4.36 -6.62 -10.20
C ILE A 146 -4.52 -6.44 -11.70
N ALA A 147 -4.69 -5.19 -12.13
CA ALA A 147 -4.66 -4.80 -13.53
C ALA A 147 -3.46 -3.86 -13.78
N VAL A 148 -2.46 -4.34 -14.53
CA VAL A 148 -1.19 -3.64 -14.78
C VAL A 148 -1.27 -2.86 -16.09
N ASN A 149 -1.38 -1.53 -16.01
CA ASN A 149 -1.54 -0.66 -17.18
C ASN A 149 -0.23 -0.07 -17.74
N GLY A 150 0.92 -0.67 -17.42
CA GLY A 150 2.23 -0.12 -17.80
C GLY A 150 3.40 -0.92 -17.26
N PRO A 151 4.60 -0.33 -17.16
CA PRO A 151 5.75 -0.99 -16.53
C PRO A 151 5.47 -1.35 -15.07
N ALA A 152 5.62 -2.62 -14.73
CA ALA A 152 5.73 -3.08 -13.35
C ALA A 152 7.22 -3.28 -13.04
N THR A 153 7.72 -2.59 -12.03
CA THR A 153 9.16 -2.52 -11.71
C THR A 153 9.44 -2.85 -10.24
N GLY A 154 10.53 -3.58 -9.99
CA GLY A 154 10.98 -3.93 -8.64
C GLY A 154 9.91 -4.65 -7.83
N LEU A 155 9.69 -4.19 -6.58
CA LEU A 155 8.71 -4.78 -5.67
C LEU A 155 7.30 -4.86 -6.28
N GLY A 156 6.90 -3.87 -7.09
CA GLY A 156 5.59 -3.84 -7.75
C GLY A 156 5.38 -4.94 -8.80
N ALA A 157 6.47 -5.57 -9.26
CA ALA A 157 6.43 -6.72 -10.14
C ALA A 157 6.72 -8.04 -9.40
N SER A 158 7.51 -8.02 -8.33
CA SER A 158 7.84 -9.22 -7.54
C SER A 158 6.68 -9.71 -6.67
N ILE A 159 5.76 -8.83 -6.26
CA ILE A 159 4.53 -9.22 -5.52
C ILE A 159 3.41 -9.78 -6.39
N LEU A 160 3.47 -9.67 -7.72
CA LEU A 160 2.38 -10.10 -8.61
C LEU A 160 2.01 -11.58 -8.45
N PRO A 161 2.96 -12.53 -8.28
CA PRO A 161 2.65 -13.92 -7.94
C PRO A 161 1.88 -14.16 -6.63
N LEU A 162 1.82 -13.18 -5.73
CA LEU A 162 1.06 -13.26 -4.48
C LEU A 162 -0.40 -12.79 -4.66
N CYS A 163 -0.77 -12.38 -5.87
CA CYS A 163 -2.12 -11.94 -6.23
C CYS A 163 -2.86 -13.06 -6.95
N ASP A 164 -4.15 -13.19 -6.70
CA ASP A 164 -4.96 -14.32 -7.19
C ASP A 164 -5.24 -14.21 -8.70
N VAL A 165 -5.34 -12.99 -9.23
CA VAL A 165 -5.55 -12.71 -10.66
C VAL A 165 -4.70 -11.52 -11.07
N VAL A 166 -3.90 -11.68 -12.14
CA VAL A 166 -3.09 -10.59 -12.71
C VAL A 166 -3.43 -10.41 -14.19
N TRP A 167 -3.99 -9.26 -14.53
CA TRP A 167 -4.22 -8.81 -15.90
C TRP A 167 -3.18 -7.76 -16.30
N ALA A 168 -2.86 -7.69 -17.59
CA ALA A 168 -1.86 -6.76 -18.10
C ALA A 168 -2.30 -6.06 -19.39
N ASN A 169 -1.91 -4.81 -19.55
CA ASN A 169 -1.90 -4.13 -20.85
C ASN A 169 -0.85 -4.81 -21.73
N GLU A 170 -1.09 -5.00 -23.03
CA GLU A 170 -0.12 -5.56 -23.98
C GLU A 170 1.26 -4.88 -23.89
N LYS A 171 1.28 -3.56 -23.70
CA LYS A 171 2.50 -2.75 -23.59
C LYS A 171 3.11 -2.75 -22.18
N ALA A 172 2.53 -3.48 -21.23
CA ALA A 172 3.12 -3.68 -19.91
C ALA A 172 4.39 -4.52 -20.02
N CYS A 173 5.36 -4.20 -19.17
CA CYS A 173 6.64 -4.89 -19.08
C CYS A 173 7.01 -5.09 -17.62
N PHE A 174 7.64 -6.23 -17.33
CA PHE A 174 7.82 -6.71 -15.96
C PHE A 174 9.31 -6.83 -15.70
N GLN A 175 9.87 -5.97 -14.84
CA GLN A 175 11.31 -5.94 -14.61
C GLN A 175 11.66 -5.96 -13.12
N MET A 176 12.45 -6.95 -12.73
CA MET A 176 13.10 -6.95 -11.43
C MET A 176 14.40 -6.17 -11.54
N LEU A 177 14.61 -5.19 -10.65
CA LEU A 177 15.75 -4.27 -10.72
C LEU A 177 16.92 -4.68 -9.79
N TYR A 178 16.94 -5.97 -9.40
CA TYR A 178 17.89 -6.54 -8.45
C TYR A 178 19.34 -6.44 -8.92
N THR A 179 19.62 -6.82 -10.17
CA THR A 179 20.94 -6.71 -10.80
C THR A 179 21.38 -5.25 -10.92
N THR A 180 20.49 -4.38 -11.41
CA THR A 180 20.71 -2.93 -11.58
C THR A 180 21.06 -2.23 -10.26
N PHE A 181 20.43 -2.62 -9.15
CA PHE A 181 20.65 -1.99 -7.84
C PHE A 181 21.56 -2.78 -6.89
N ARG A 182 22.12 -3.92 -7.34
CA ARG A 182 22.92 -4.84 -6.50
C ARG A 182 22.19 -5.27 -5.22
N GLN A 183 20.87 -5.47 -5.34
CA GLN A 183 20.00 -5.95 -4.26
C GLN A 183 19.67 -7.42 -4.49
N CYS A 184 19.32 -8.15 -3.43
CA CYS A 184 18.77 -9.50 -3.59
C CYS A 184 17.27 -9.41 -3.94
N PRO A 185 16.66 -10.52 -4.42
CA PRO A 185 15.23 -10.56 -4.63
C PRO A 185 14.40 -10.37 -3.37
N ASP A 186 13.14 -9.96 -3.57
CA ASP A 186 12.12 -9.73 -2.55
C ASP A 186 10.73 -10.22 -3.02
N GLY A 187 9.68 -10.01 -2.21
CA GLY A 187 8.29 -10.30 -2.61
C GLY A 187 7.94 -11.79 -2.71
N CYS A 188 8.73 -12.67 -2.09
CA CYS A 188 8.70 -14.13 -2.28
C CYS A 188 9.06 -14.59 -3.71
N SER A 189 9.65 -13.71 -4.53
CA SER A 189 9.96 -14.02 -5.93
C SER A 189 10.93 -15.19 -6.09
N THR A 190 11.82 -15.44 -5.12
CA THR A 190 12.74 -16.59 -5.14
C THR A 190 12.03 -17.95 -5.09
N VAL A 191 10.82 -18.00 -4.51
CA VAL A 191 9.99 -19.22 -4.42
C VAL A 191 8.91 -19.22 -5.49
N MET A 192 8.26 -18.08 -5.71
CA MET A 192 7.10 -18.00 -6.59
C MET A 192 7.46 -18.00 -8.08
N PHE A 193 8.55 -17.36 -8.50
CA PHE A 193 8.90 -17.34 -9.92
C PHE A 193 9.24 -18.76 -10.41
N PRO A 194 10.13 -19.55 -9.75
CA PRO A 194 10.38 -20.92 -10.20
C PRO A 194 9.14 -21.82 -10.22
N LYS A 195 8.18 -21.61 -9.29
CA LYS A 195 6.91 -22.36 -9.27
C LYS A 195 5.96 -22.00 -10.41
N ILE A 196 5.92 -20.73 -10.84
CA ILE A 196 5.03 -20.27 -11.92
C ILE A 196 5.63 -20.54 -13.30
N MET A 197 6.88 -20.12 -13.54
CA MET A 197 7.49 -20.07 -14.89
C MET A 197 8.64 -21.07 -15.09
N GLY A 198 8.93 -21.92 -14.11
CA GLY A 198 10.08 -22.81 -14.12
C GLY A 198 11.42 -22.12 -13.83
N GLY A 199 12.41 -22.91 -13.42
CA GLY A 199 13.70 -22.40 -12.93
C GLY A 199 14.50 -21.59 -13.96
N ALA A 200 14.51 -21.99 -15.24
CA ALA A 200 15.27 -21.28 -16.28
C ALA A 200 14.75 -19.85 -16.49
N SER A 201 13.44 -19.69 -16.71
CA SER A 201 12.81 -18.38 -16.88
C SER A 201 12.89 -17.52 -15.60
N ALA A 202 12.75 -18.14 -14.43
CA ALA A 202 12.91 -17.43 -13.17
C ALA A 202 14.33 -16.86 -13.04
N ASN A 203 15.36 -17.64 -13.38
CA ASN A 203 16.75 -17.20 -13.36
C ASN A 203 17.04 -16.09 -14.38
N GLU A 204 16.46 -16.13 -15.57
CA GLU A 204 16.55 -15.02 -16.54
C GLU A 204 16.02 -13.69 -15.96
N MET A 205 14.88 -13.72 -15.26
CA MET A 205 14.30 -12.51 -14.66
C MET A 205 15.04 -12.07 -13.39
N LEU A 206 15.40 -13.00 -12.51
CA LEU A 206 15.99 -12.70 -11.19
C LEU A 206 17.50 -12.45 -11.22
N LEU A 207 18.25 -13.21 -12.04
CA LEU A 207 19.72 -13.19 -12.09
C LEU A 207 20.25 -12.45 -13.33
N CYS A 208 19.57 -12.54 -14.48
CA CYS A 208 19.97 -11.81 -15.69
C CYS A 208 19.26 -10.46 -15.84
N GLY A 209 18.25 -10.16 -15.02
CA GLY A 209 17.51 -8.89 -15.04
C GLY A 209 16.64 -8.70 -16.30
N GLN A 210 16.20 -9.78 -16.94
CA GLN A 210 15.36 -9.74 -18.14
C GLN A 210 14.06 -8.98 -17.90
N LYS A 211 13.60 -8.30 -18.95
CA LYS A 211 12.39 -7.46 -18.98
C LYS A 211 11.37 -8.02 -19.98
N PRO A 212 10.68 -9.13 -19.68
CA PRO A 212 9.63 -9.64 -20.55
C PRO A 212 8.43 -8.68 -20.64
N MET A 213 7.79 -8.68 -21.81
CA MET A 213 6.51 -8.01 -22.07
C MET A 213 5.34 -8.89 -21.62
N ALA A 214 4.14 -8.29 -21.52
CA ALA A 214 2.90 -8.93 -21.06
C ALA A 214 2.63 -10.31 -21.69
N GLN A 215 2.73 -10.45 -23.01
CA GLN A 215 2.52 -11.73 -23.69
C GLN A 215 3.53 -12.81 -23.23
N GLY A 216 4.80 -12.43 -23.06
CA GLY A 216 5.86 -13.34 -22.64
C GLY A 216 5.72 -13.85 -21.21
N VAL A 217 5.12 -13.06 -20.30
CA VAL A 217 4.79 -13.51 -18.94
C VAL A 217 3.41 -14.18 -18.84
N CYS A 218 2.50 -13.89 -19.77
CA CYS A 218 1.20 -14.56 -19.87
C CYS A 218 1.36 -16.03 -20.29
N GLY A 219 2.17 -16.31 -21.32
CA GLY A 219 2.53 -17.67 -21.71
C GLY A 219 3.32 -18.47 -20.65
N LYS A 220 3.75 -17.79 -19.58
CA LYS A 220 4.45 -18.35 -18.41
C LYS A 220 3.57 -18.42 -17.15
N GLY A 221 2.28 -18.07 -17.24
CA GLY A 221 1.32 -18.17 -16.13
C GLY A 221 1.38 -17.07 -15.07
N MET A 222 2.28 -16.08 -15.17
CA MET A 222 2.36 -14.96 -14.20
C MET A 222 1.32 -13.87 -14.47
N VAL A 223 0.79 -13.82 -15.68
CA VAL A 223 -0.34 -12.99 -16.11
C VAL A 223 -1.41 -13.93 -16.65
N SER A 224 -2.66 -13.77 -16.23
CA SER A 224 -3.78 -14.63 -16.66
C SER A 224 -4.46 -14.13 -17.94
N ARG A 225 -4.37 -12.83 -18.24
CA ARG A 225 -4.91 -12.23 -19.46
C ARG A 225 -4.18 -10.95 -19.85
N VAL A 226 -4.00 -10.75 -21.16
CA VAL A 226 -3.46 -9.54 -21.75
C VAL A 226 -4.56 -8.81 -22.52
N PHE A 227 -4.67 -7.49 -22.36
CA PHE A 227 -5.67 -6.61 -22.96
C PHE A 227 -5.03 -5.56 -23.86
N TRP A 228 -5.76 -5.13 -24.90
CA TRP A 228 -5.28 -4.11 -25.83
C TRP A 228 -5.19 -2.72 -25.17
N PRO A 229 -4.19 -1.88 -25.52
CA PRO A 229 -4.01 -0.58 -24.86
C PRO A 229 -5.18 0.39 -25.00
N GLY A 230 -5.95 0.29 -26.09
CA GLY A 230 -7.09 1.18 -26.36
C GLY A 230 -8.37 0.82 -25.59
N THR A 231 -8.54 -0.45 -25.22
CA THR A 231 -9.74 -0.97 -24.55
C THR A 231 -9.50 -1.39 -23.09
N PHE A 232 -8.22 -1.45 -22.67
CA PHE A 232 -7.75 -1.92 -21.35
C PHE A 232 -8.70 -1.57 -20.19
N THR A 233 -8.94 -0.27 -19.95
CA THR A 233 -9.75 0.19 -18.81
C THR A 233 -11.20 -0.28 -18.90
N GLN A 234 -11.78 -0.31 -20.10
CA GLN A 234 -13.17 -0.72 -20.33
C GLN A 234 -13.33 -2.23 -20.06
N GLU A 235 -12.46 -3.06 -20.65
CA GLU A 235 -12.48 -4.51 -20.44
C GLU A 235 -12.21 -4.89 -18.98
N VAL A 236 -11.17 -4.32 -18.36
CA VAL A 236 -10.87 -4.54 -16.94
C VAL A 236 -12.07 -4.19 -16.06
N MET A 237 -12.78 -3.09 -16.33
CA MET A 237 -13.96 -2.70 -15.56
C MET A 237 -15.16 -3.64 -15.75
N VAL A 238 -15.32 -4.26 -16.92
CA VAL A 238 -16.36 -5.29 -17.15
C VAL A 238 -16.06 -6.53 -16.32
N TYR A 239 -14.87 -7.14 -16.48
CA TYR A 239 -14.49 -8.33 -15.71
C TYR A 239 -14.43 -8.08 -14.19
N SER A 240 -14.09 -6.85 -13.77
CA SER A 240 -14.13 -6.44 -12.35
C SER A 240 -15.55 -6.44 -11.79
N LYS A 241 -16.53 -5.96 -12.57
CA LYS A 241 -17.95 -5.96 -12.18
C LYS A 241 -18.53 -7.37 -12.14
N GLU A 242 -18.17 -8.23 -13.09
CA GLU A 242 -18.54 -9.65 -13.08
C GLU A 242 -18.07 -10.34 -11.80
N LEU A 243 -16.78 -10.21 -11.46
CA LEU A 243 -16.23 -10.79 -10.23
C LEU A 243 -16.82 -10.17 -8.95
N ALA A 244 -17.16 -8.87 -8.97
CA ALA A 244 -17.84 -8.21 -7.86
C ALA A 244 -19.31 -8.63 -7.67
N SER A 245 -19.92 -9.27 -8.69
CA SER A 245 -21.26 -9.85 -8.59
C SER A 245 -21.28 -11.25 -7.95
N CYS A 246 -20.12 -11.90 -7.82
CA CYS A 246 -20.00 -13.19 -7.17
C CYS A 246 -20.17 -13.10 -5.64
N ASN A 247 -20.57 -14.22 -5.02
CA ASN A 247 -20.70 -14.27 -3.56
C ASN A 247 -19.33 -14.16 -2.87
N THR A 248 -19.14 -13.10 -2.08
CA THR A 248 -17.88 -12.80 -1.38
C THR A 248 -17.40 -13.93 -0.47
N VAL A 249 -18.30 -14.60 0.27
CA VAL A 249 -17.95 -15.71 1.18
C VAL A 249 -17.42 -16.90 0.39
N VAL A 250 -18.08 -17.25 -0.73
CA VAL A 250 -17.61 -18.33 -1.62
C VAL A 250 -16.23 -18.02 -2.20
N LEU A 251 -15.96 -16.76 -2.56
CA LEU A 251 -14.64 -16.33 -3.05
C LEU A 251 -13.55 -16.38 -1.96
N GLU A 252 -13.85 -15.96 -0.74
CA GLU A 252 -12.93 -16.00 0.40
C GLU A 252 -12.59 -17.44 0.80
N GLU A 253 -13.58 -18.33 0.91
CA GLU A 253 -13.37 -19.76 1.18
C GLU A 253 -12.61 -20.46 0.04
N SER A 254 -12.95 -20.15 -1.22
CA SER A 254 -12.22 -20.70 -2.38
C SER A 254 -10.75 -20.30 -2.36
N LYS A 255 -10.44 -19.03 -2.05
CA LYS A 255 -9.07 -18.56 -1.87
C LYS A 255 -8.37 -19.26 -0.71
N SER A 256 -9.05 -19.40 0.43
CA SER A 256 -8.53 -20.09 1.61
C SER A 256 -8.06 -21.51 1.26
N LEU A 257 -8.89 -22.27 0.52
CA LEU A 257 -8.57 -23.64 0.07
C LEU A 257 -7.41 -23.70 -0.94
N VAL A 258 -7.27 -22.70 -1.84
CA VAL A 258 -6.16 -22.65 -2.81
C VAL A 258 -4.84 -22.26 -2.13
N CYS A 259 -4.86 -21.31 -1.19
CA CYS A 259 -3.65 -20.72 -0.60
C CYS A 259 -3.14 -21.43 0.67
N CYS A 260 -3.96 -22.25 1.34
CA CYS A 260 -3.64 -22.82 2.67
C CYS A 260 -2.28 -23.53 2.74
N ASN A 261 -1.93 -24.29 1.69
CA ASN A 261 -0.74 -25.15 1.66
C ASN A 261 0.59 -24.41 1.51
N MET A 262 0.59 -23.13 1.11
CA MET A 262 1.82 -22.38 0.83
C MET A 262 2.06 -21.18 1.76
N LYS A 263 1.09 -20.82 2.61
CA LYS A 263 1.18 -19.63 3.45
C LYS A 263 2.44 -19.59 4.32
N LEU A 264 2.73 -20.69 5.03
CA LEU A 264 3.90 -20.79 5.91
C LEU A 264 5.22 -20.70 5.14
N ASP A 265 5.34 -21.39 4.01
CA ASP A 265 6.52 -21.36 3.14
C ASP A 265 6.82 -19.94 2.63
N LEU A 266 5.78 -19.19 2.28
CA LEU A 266 5.88 -17.82 1.79
C LEU A 266 6.26 -16.84 2.91
N GLU A 267 5.68 -16.96 4.10
CA GLU A 267 6.09 -16.15 5.27
C GLU A 267 7.57 -16.40 5.62
N GLN A 268 8.04 -17.65 5.55
CA GLN A 268 9.44 -18.01 5.73
C GLN A 268 10.35 -17.56 4.57
N ALA A 269 9.86 -17.54 3.33
CA ALA A 269 10.60 -17.00 2.19
C ALA A 269 10.80 -15.49 2.35
N ASN A 270 9.73 -14.76 2.67
CA ASN A 270 9.75 -13.32 2.91
C ASN A 270 10.73 -12.92 4.03
N GLU A 271 10.73 -13.60 5.18
CA GLU A 271 11.69 -13.31 6.26
C GLU A 271 13.15 -13.56 5.81
N ARG A 272 13.42 -14.65 5.07
CA ARG A 272 14.75 -14.97 4.53
C ARG A 272 15.24 -13.93 3.52
N GLU A 273 14.42 -13.60 2.53
CA GLU A 273 14.70 -12.55 1.55
C GLU A 273 14.98 -11.21 2.24
N CYS A 274 14.13 -10.81 3.18
CA CYS A 274 14.27 -9.58 3.94
C CYS A 274 15.56 -9.51 4.78
N GLU A 275 16.01 -10.60 5.41
CA GLU A 275 17.27 -10.60 6.17
C GLU A 275 18.51 -10.53 5.26
N VAL A 276 18.49 -11.16 4.08
CA VAL A 276 19.54 -10.96 3.07
C VAL A 276 19.54 -9.52 2.56
N LEU A 277 18.37 -8.93 2.30
CA LEU A 277 18.22 -7.56 1.80
C LEU A 277 18.78 -6.54 2.81
N LYS A 278 18.45 -6.70 4.09
CA LYS A 278 19.06 -5.93 5.21
C LYS A 278 20.58 -6.11 5.29
N LYS A 279 21.11 -7.31 5.03
CA LYS A 279 22.57 -7.55 4.97
C LYS A 279 23.19 -6.77 3.81
N MET A 280 22.56 -6.75 2.63
CA MET A 280 23.04 -5.99 1.46
C MET A 280 23.04 -4.48 1.71
N TRP A 281 21.97 -3.91 2.26
CA TRP A 281 21.92 -2.49 2.63
C TRP A 281 22.90 -2.11 3.75
N ARG A 282 23.33 -3.05 4.59
CA ARG A 282 24.40 -2.79 5.57
C ARG A 282 25.80 -2.69 4.95
N THR A 283 25.94 -2.93 3.65
CA THR A 283 27.18 -2.68 2.91
C THR A 283 27.18 -1.28 2.29
N ALA A 284 28.34 -0.63 2.25
CA ALA A 284 28.47 0.69 1.61
C ALA A 284 28.05 0.67 0.13
N GLN A 285 28.37 -0.42 -0.60
CA GLN A 285 28.00 -0.57 -2.01
C GLN A 285 26.49 -0.72 -2.23
N GLY A 286 25.79 -1.45 -1.36
CA GLY A 286 24.34 -1.60 -1.43
C GLY A 286 23.62 -0.28 -1.14
N MET A 287 24.12 0.50 -0.18
CA MET A 287 23.57 1.83 0.13
C MET A 287 23.78 2.83 -0.99
N ASP A 288 25.00 2.92 -1.51
CA ASP A 288 25.36 3.81 -2.63
C ASP A 288 24.54 3.49 -3.90
N SER A 289 24.34 2.21 -4.21
CA SER A 289 23.52 1.78 -5.35
C SER A 289 22.05 2.20 -5.21
N MET A 290 21.50 2.11 -3.99
CA MET A 290 20.14 2.57 -3.69
C MET A 290 20.01 4.10 -3.75
N LEU A 291 20.95 4.84 -3.15
CA LEU A 291 20.95 6.31 -3.17
C LEU A 291 21.08 6.85 -4.59
N LYS A 292 21.97 6.28 -5.42
CA LYS A 292 22.12 6.63 -6.84
C LYS A 292 20.86 6.37 -7.65
N TYR A 293 20.11 5.31 -7.37
CA TYR A 293 18.83 5.07 -8.01
C TYR A 293 17.79 6.14 -7.62
N LEU A 294 17.65 6.42 -6.33
CA LEU A 294 16.72 7.43 -5.84
C LEU A 294 17.06 8.81 -6.40
N GLN A 295 18.35 9.16 -6.49
CA GLN A 295 18.82 10.40 -7.10
C GLN A 295 18.46 10.44 -8.59
N ARG A 296 18.81 9.40 -9.38
CA ARG A 296 18.46 9.37 -10.81
C ARG A 296 16.95 9.44 -11.05
N LYS A 297 16.13 8.87 -10.15
CA LYS A 297 14.67 8.98 -10.21
C LYS A 297 14.14 10.35 -9.79
N ILE A 298 14.88 11.12 -9.01
CA ILE A 298 14.58 12.54 -8.76
C ILE A 298 14.99 13.37 -10.00
N ASP A 299 16.11 13.05 -10.64
CA ASP A 299 16.64 13.76 -11.81
C ASP A 299 15.91 13.41 -13.15
N GLU A 300 15.13 12.32 -13.17
CA GLU A 300 14.28 11.90 -14.30
C GLU A 300 12.95 12.71 -14.40
N PHE A 301 12.70 13.68 -13.51
CA PHE A 301 11.50 14.53 -13.45
C PHE A 301 11.81 16.03 -13.32
#